data_AF-A0A8J7HJ87-F1
#
_entry.id   AF-A0A8J7HJ87-F1
#
_cell.length_a   1.000
_cell.length_b   1.000
_cell.length_c   1.000
_cell.angle_alpha   90.00
_cell.angle_beta   90.00
_cell.angle_gamma   90.00
#
_symmetry.space_group_name_H-M   'P 1'
#
loop_
_entity.id
_entity.type
_entity.pdbx_description
1 polymer ?
#
loop_
_entity_poly.entity_id
_entity_poly.type
_entity_poly.pdbx_seq_one_letter_code
_entity_poly.pdbx_strand_id
1 'polypeptide(L)'
;MKFKSISVGIGLSIFSNLLAVNFLPRFVFNSSRVLAEEISSSCPLPSEIAITFLNSKCQEVKLEQPQTFYRYYSSTENRYGRYLTADQYKTNVEVIKNLALDQSWGNKATMIQPVTLPAGMTVYQGIVAPQTPTQCYPGGGQQTFIKDTRDPNIKWSEGQNIVIKDFSCP
;
A
#
# COMPACT_ATOMS: atom_id res chain seq x y z
N MET A 1 50.98 26.65 -11.75
CA MET A 1 52.44 26.67 -11.47
C MET A 1 52.63 26.13 -10.04
N LYS A 2 53.15 24.92 -9.90
CA LYS A 2 53.52 24.28 -8.61
C LYS A 2 54.99 24.64 -8.31
N PHE A 3 55.39 24.83 -7.05
CA PHE A 3 56.66 24.34 -6.44
C PHE A 3 56.61 24.58 -4.90
N LYS A 4 56.60 23.50 -4.10
CA LYS A 4 57.68 22.96 -3.21
C LYS A 4 57.91 23.81 -1.94
N SER A 5 57.51 23.37 -0.75
CA SER A 5 58.10 22.35 0.15
C SER A 5 59.53 22.66 0.61
N ILE A 6 59.71 22.88 1.92
CA ILE A 6 60.96 22.69 2.66
C ILE A 6 60.62 22.15 4.06
N SER A 7 61.17 20.98 4.38
CA SER A 7 61.28 20.42 5.73
C SER A 7 62.63 20.80 6.35
N VAL A 8 62.67 21.01 7.66
CA VAL A 8 63.88 20.96 8.49
C VAL A 8 63.54 20.12 9.72
N GLY A 9 64.41 19.18 10.08
CA GLY A 9 64.25 18.31 11.24
C GLY A 9 65.43 18.39 12.21
N ILE A 10 65.37 17.45 13.16
CA ILE A 10 66.40 16.88 14.05
C ILE A 10 66.27 17.29 15.53
N GLY A 11 66.16 16.25 16.38
CA GLY A 11 66.51 16.32 17.80
C GLY A 11 65.88 15.24 18.68
N LEU A 12 66.47 14.03 18.71
CA LEU A 12 66.20 12.99 19.72
C LEU A 12 66.64 13.46 21.13
N SER A 13 65.92 13.03 22.20
CA SER A 13 66.52 12.24 23.31
C SER A 13 65.58 11.96 24.52
N ILE A 14 65.16 10.69 24.63
CA ILE A 14 65.16 9.71 25.76
C ILE A 14 64.54 9.94 27.19
N PHE A 15 63.85 8.86 27.61
CA PHE A 15 63.58 8.29 28.97
C PHE A 15 62.66 9.10 29.92
N SER A 16 61.72 8.55 30.71
CA SER A 16 61.33 7.19 31.11
C SER A 16 60.01 7.22 31.89
N ASN A 17 59.31 6.07 31.91
CA ASN A 17 58.56 5.47 33.02
C ASN A 17 57.13 5.92 33.43
N LEU A 18 56.21 4.96 33.17
CA LEU A 18 55.38 4.20 34.13
C LEU A 18 53.96 4.70 34.53
N LEU A 19 53.07 3.69 34.58
CA LEU A 19 51.71 3.58 35.14
C LEU A 19 50.58 3.98 34.17
N ALA A 20 49.96 3.01 33.48
CA ALA A 20 48.73 2.29 33.89
C ALA A 20 47.58 3.27 34.23
N VAL A 21 46.38 3.21 33.64
CA VAL A 21 45.42 2.09 33.65
C VAL A 21 44.36 2.33 32.56
N ASN A 22 43.91 1.22 31.95
CA ASN A 22 42.67 0.96 31.19
C ASN A 22 41.61 2.07 31.08
N PHE A 23 41.07 2.26 29.87
CA PHE A 23 39.68 1.89 29.50
C PHE A 23 39.41 2.36 28.05
N LEU A 24 39.37 1.41 27.10
CA LEU A 24 38.68 1.62 25.83
C LEU A 24 37.18 1.44 26.06
N PRO A 25 36.35 2.03 25.19
CA PRO A 25 35.63 1.10 24.33
C PRO A 25 35.89 1.42 22.86
N ARG A 26 36.28 0.36 22.14
CA ARG A 26 36.15 0.27 20.69
C ARG A 26 34.70 0.59 20.33
N PHE A 27 34.49 1.69 19.61
CA PHE A 27 33.28 1.85 18.82
C PHE A 27 33.29 0.81 17.70
N VAL A 28 32.77 -0.38 18.02
CA VAL A 28 32.33 -1.32 17.00
C VAL A 28 30.99 -0.77 16.53
N PHE A 29 31.01 -0.09 15.38
CA PHE A 29 29.78 0.14 14.62
C PHE A 29 29.27 -1.22 14.18
N ASN A 30 28.44 -1.84 15.02
CA ASN A 30 27.60 -2.94 14.64
C ASN A 30 26.51 -2.35 13.74
N SER A 31 26.85 -2.14 12.48
CA SER A 31 25.86 -1.95 11.43
C SER A 31 25.12 -3.28 11.33
N SER A 32 24.12 -3.47 12.19
CA SER A 32 23.02 -4.37 11.89
C SER A 32 22.45 -3.86 10.56
N ARG A 33 22.94 -4.45 9.47
CA ARG A 33 22.17 -4.49 8.23
C ARG A 33 20.92 -5.26 8.63
N VAL A 34 19.91 -4.51 9.06
CA VAL A 34 18.53 -4.97 9.01
C VAL A 34 18.38 -5.36 7.55
N LEU A 35 18.49 -6.65 7.29
CA LEU A 35 18.08 -7.21 6.02
C LEU A 35 16.65 -6.70 5.90
N ALA A 36 16.42 -5.79 4.96
CA ALA A 36 15.09 -5.58 4.44
C ALA A 36 14.69 -6.98 4.01
N GLU A 37 13.93 -7.66 4.86
CA GLU A 37 13.19 -8.83 4.45
C GLU A 37 12.38 -8.30 3.29
N GLU A 38 12.81 -8.64 2.07
CA GLU A 38 12.03 -8.37 0.89
C GLU A 38 10.71 -9.04 1.20
N ILE A 39 9.72 -8.24 1.62
CA ILE A 39 8.34 -8.69 1.72
C ILE A 39 8.02 -9.01 0.27
N SER A 40 8.30 -10.25 -0.11
CA SER A 40 8.03 -10.77 -1.43
C SER A 40 6.53 -10.69 -1.55
N SER A 41 6.06 -9.60 -2.16
CA SER A 41 4.66 -9.37 -2.46
C SER A 41 4.17 -10.61 -3.17
N SER A 42 3.27 -11.36 -2.54
CA SER A 42 2.65 -12.51 -3.20
C SER A 42 1.60 -12.06 -4.21
N CYS A 43 1.29 -10.76 -4.23
CA CYS A 43 0.45 -10.14 -5.24
C CYS A 43 1.26 -9.86 -6.51
N PRO A 44 0.94 -10.48 -7.66
CA PRO A 44 1.64 -10.27 -8.93
C PRO A 44 1.22 -8.95 -9.62
N LEU A 45 1.31 -7.85 -8.88
CA LEU A 45 1.04 -6.48 -9.31
C LEU A 45 2.20 -5.56 -8.93
N PRO A 46 2.34 -4.40 -9.58
CA PRO A 46 3.25 -3.34 -9.14
C PRO A 46 3.03 -2.99 -7.66
N SER A 47 4.08 -2.63 -6.95
CA SER A 47 4.04 -2.44 -5.49
C SER A 47 3.01 -1.39 -5.08
N GLU A 48 2.83 -0.33 -5.85
CA GLU A 48 1.85 0.73 -5.61
C GLU A 48 0.39 0.25 -5.66
N ILE A 49 0.12 -0.88 -6.31
CA ILE A 49 -1.19 -1.54 -6.28
C ILE A 49 -1.20 -2.67 -5.27
N ALA A 50 -0.11 -3.45 -5.16
CA ALA A 50 -0.02 -4.55 -4.20
C ALA A 50 -0.27 -4.07 -2.77
N ILE A 51 0.23 -2.89 -2.38
CA ILE A 51 0.02 -2.30 -1.05
C ILE A 51 -1.45 -2.04 -0.70
N THR A 52 -2.37 -2.00 -1.67
CA THR A 52 -3.80 -1.87 -1.39
C THR A 52 -4.42 -3.18 -0.90
N PHE A 53 -3.68 -4.28 -0.97
CA PHE A 53 -4.07 -5.58 -0.43
C PHE A 53 -3.34 -5.86 0.89
N LEU A 54 -4.01 -6.49 1.83
CA LEU A 54 -3.49 -6.81 3.15
C LEU A 54 -2.18 -7.61 3.02
N ASN A 55 -1.12 -7.11 3.66
CA ASN A 55 0.24 -7.67 3.58
C ASN A 55 0.82 -7.77 2.16
N SER A 56 0.33 -6.96 1.22
CA SER A 56 0.67 -7.04 -0.21
C SER A 56 0.38 -8.42 -0.83
N LYS A 57 -0.70 -9.07 -0.38
CA LYS A 57 -1.10 -10.40 -0.84
C LYS A 57 -2.42 -10.35 -1.62
N CYS A 58 -2.35 -10.77 -2.88
CA CYS A 58 -3.52 -10.98 -3.73
C CYS A 58 -3.29 -12.22 -4.61
N GLN A 59 -4.37 -12.77 -5.15
CA GLN A 59 -4.34 -13.87 -6.10
C GLN A 59 -4.72 -13.35 -7.49
N GLU A 60 -3.93 -13.69 -8.50
CA GLU A 60 -4.34 -13.56 -9.89
C GLU A 60 -5.35 -14.66 -10.22
N VAL A 61 -6.54 -14.27 -10.67
CA VAL A 61 -7.64 -15.18 -11.00
C VAL A 61 -8.13 -14.88 -12.40
N LYS A 62 -8.15 -15.90 -13.26
CA LYS A 62 -8.82 -15.83 -14.55
C LYS A 62 -10.27 -16.29 -14.37
N LEU A 63 -11.23 -15.43 -14.68
CA LEU A 63 -12.64 -15.76 -14.54
C LEU A 63 -13.05 -16.83 -15.57
N GLU A 64 -13.62 -17.95 -15.11
CA GLU A 64 -14.10 -19.01 -16.02
C GLU A 64 -15.47 -18.70 -16.62
N GLN A 65 -16.27 -17.90 -15.91
CA GLN A 65 -17.60 -17.47 -16.30
C GLN A 65 -17.77 -15.98 -15.98
N PRO A 66 -18.73 -15.27 -16.61
CA PRO A 66 -19.02 -13.90 -16.23
C PRO A 66 -19.36 -13.80 -14.75
N GLN A 67 -18.77 -12.83 -14.05
CA GLN A 67 -18.97 -12.64 -12.61
C GLN A 67 -19.30 -11.18 -12.31
N THR A 68 -20.30 -10.98 -11.47
CA THR A 68 -20.72 -9.65 -11.03
C THR A 68 -20.04 -9.28 -9.73
N PHE A 69 -19.42 -8.11 -9.73
CA PHE A 69 -18.88 -7.41 -8.58
C PHE A 69 -19.62 -6.10 -8.38
N TYR A 70 -19.22 -5.34 -7.36
CA TYR A 70 -19.82 -4.07 -7.00
C TYR A 70 -18.76 -2.98 -6.91
N ARG A 71 -19.14 -1.78 -7.34
CA ARG A 71 -18.33 -0.58 -7.18
C ARG A 71 -19.10 0.46 -6.40
N TYR A 72 -18.49 0.95 -5.33
CA TYR A 72 -18.98 2.10 -4.57
C TYR A 72 -18.32 3.39 -5.03
N TYR A 73 -19.11 4.43 -5.19
CA TYR A 73 -18.67 5.70 -5.73
C TYR A 73 -19.54 6.87 -5.22
N SER A 74 -19.17 8.09 -5.60
CA SER A 74 -19.90 9.30 -5.16
C SER A 74 -20.40 10.20 -6.27
N SER A 75 -19.83 10.11 -7.48
CA SER A 75 -20.26 10.93 -8.60
C SER A 75 -20.21 10.14 -9.91
N THR A 76 -20.97 10.58 -10.90
CA THR A 76 -21.03 9.89 -12.19
C THR A 76 -19.68 9.84 -12.91
N GLU A 77 -18.81 10.82 -12.67
CA GLU A 77 -17.49 10.92 -13.30
C GLU A 77 -16.52 9.85 -12.78
N ASN A 78 -16.68 9.40 -11.53
CA ASN A 78 -15.78 8.41 -10.91
C ASN A 78 -16.38 7.00 -10.83
N ARG A 79 -17.54 6.76 -11.48
CA ARG A 79 -18.18 5.44 -11.48
C ARG A 79 -17.33 4.37 -12.17
N TYR A 80 -16.51 4.70 -13.16
CA TYR A 80 -15.69 3.71 -13.90
C TYR A 80 -14.27 3.58 -13.33
N GLY A 81 -14.09 2.76 -12.29
CA GLY A 81 -12.79 2.59 -11.64
C GLY A 81 -12.39 1.14 -11.41
N ARG A 82 -11.10 0.95 -11.19
CA ARG A 82 -10.42 -0.36 -11.18
C ARG A 82 -10.65 -1.21 -9.93
N TYR A 83 -11.11 -0.61 -8.85
CA TYR A 83 -11.33 -1.29 -7.57
C TYR A 83 -12.81 -1.62 -7.42
N LEU A 84 -13.08 -2.92 -7.26
CA LEU A 84 -14.39 -3.54 -7.10
C LEU A 84 -14.38 -4.41 -5.84
N THR A 85 -15.56 -4.89 -5.43
CA THR A 85 -15.70 -5.87 -4.35
C THR A 85 -16.80 -6.88 -4.67
N ALA A 86 -16.67 -8.11 -4.20
CA ALA A 86 -17.76 -9.09 -4.22
C ALA A 86 -18.80 -8.83 -3.12
N ASP A 87 -18.43 -8.04 -2.10
CA ASP A 87 -19.25 -7.79 -0.93
C ASP A 87 -20.26 -6.66 -1.17
N GLN A 88 -21.45 -6.81 -0.60
CA GLN A 88 -22.44 -5.75 -0.49
C GLN A 88 -22.54 -5.25 0.94
N TYR A 89 -22.45 -3.93 1.10
CA TYR A 89 -22.56 -3.20 2.35
C TYR A 89 -23.81 -2.34 2.28
N LYS A 90 -24.51 -2.22 3.40
CA LYS A 90 -25.79 -1.51 3.46
C LYS A 90 -25.60 -0.01 3.61
N THR A 91 -24.54 0.39 4.30
CA THR A 91 -24.29 1.79 4.66
C THR A 91 -22.94 2.28 4.15
N ASN A 92 -22.85 3.57 3.83
CA ASN A 92 -21.57 4.20 3.46
C ASN A 92 -20.49 4.00 4.53
N VAL A 93 -20.84 4.05 5.82
CA VAL A 93 -19.89 3.80 6.93
C VAL A 93 -19.30 2.39 6.86
N GLU A 94 -20.10 1.37 6.54
CA GLU A 94 -19.60 0.00 6.33
C GLU A 94 -18.66 -0.06 5.13
N VAL A 95 -19.01 0.57 4.01
CA VAL A 95 -18.15 0.61 2.82
C VAL A 95 -16.82 1.28 3.15
N ILE A 96 -16.85 2.46 3.76
CA ILE A 96 -15.67 3.26 4.09
C ILE A 96 -14.72 2.47 4.98
N LYS A 97 -15.25 1.78 6.00
CA LYS A 97 -14.43 1.00 6.93
C LYS A 97 -13.86 -0.26 6.30
N ASN A 98 -14.71 -1.08 5.68
CA ASN A 98 -14.29 -2.37 5.12
C ASN A 98 -13.41 -2.22 3.88
N LEU A 99 -13.66 -1.19 3.06
CA LEU A 99 -12.88 -0.91 1.84
C LEU A 99 -11.81 0.17 2.04
N ALA A 100 -11.57 0.57 3.30
CA ALA A 100 -10.57 1.57 3.69
C ALA A 100 -10.57 2.81 2.79
N LEU A 101 -11.76 3.36 2.49
CA LEU A 101 -11.90 4.51 1.60
C LEU A 101 -11.54 5.79 2.37
N ASP A 102 -10.35 6.31 2.18
CA ASP A 102 -9.98 7.60 2.76
C ASP A 102 -10.88 8.71 2.19
N GLN A 103 -11.57 9.40 3.09
CA GLN A 103 -12.52 10.45 2.74
C GLN A 103 -11.84 11.68 2.14
N SER A 104 -10.53 11.84 2.30
CA SER A 104 -9.74 12.86 1.60
C SER A 104 -9.77 12.69 0.07
N TRP A 105 -10.03 11.47 -0.43
CA TRP A 105 -10.12 11.15 -1.86
C TRP A 105 -11.47 11.55 -2.49
N GLY A 106 -12.43 12.00 -1.69
CA GLY A 106 -13.75 12.44 -2.17
C GLY A 106 -14.74 11.32 -2.48
N ASN A 107 -14.40 10.04 -2.23
CA ASN A 107 -15.35 8.93 -2.34
C ASN A 107 -16.07 8.69 -1.00
N LYS A 108 -17.25 9.30 -0.88
CA LYS A 108 -18.17 9.16 0.25
C LYS A 108 -19.03 7.89 0.19
N ALA A 109 -18.84 7.04 -0.83
CA ALA A 109 -19.57 5.79 -1.03
C ALA A 109 -21.10 5.95 -0.95
N THR A 110 -21.66 6.92 -1.66
CA THR A 110 -23.10 7.22 -1.62
C THR A 110 -23.91 6.37 -2.62
N MET A 111 -23.23 5.82 -3.63
CA MET A 111 -23.80 5.00 -4.68
C MET A 111 -23.09 3.65 -4.75
N ILE A 112 -23.82 2.62 -5.16
CA ILE A 112 -23.29 1.31 -5.56
C ILE A 112 -23.76 1.01 -6.98
N GLN A 113 -22.90 0.46 -7.82
CA GLN A 113 -23.31 -0.12 -9.11
C GLN A 113 -22.81 -1.57 -9.26
N PRO A 114 -23.62 -2.45 -9.84
CA PRO A 114 -23.16 -3.76 -10.30
C PRO A 114 -22.21 -3.63 -11.50
N VAL A 115 -21.18 -4.46 -11.52
CA VAL A 115 -20.17 -4.52 -12.59
C VAL A 115 -19.98 -5.98 -12.98
N THR A 116 -20.49 -6.39 -14.14
CA THR A 116 -20.29 -7.75 -14.64
C THR A 116 -19.03 -7.79 -15.49
N LEU A 117 -18.03 -8.51 -15.01
CA LEU A 117 -16.80 -8.80 -15.74
C LEU A 117 -17.00 -10.05 -16.61
N PRO A 118 -16.49 -10.07 -17.85
CA PRO A 118 -16.65 -11.20 -18.76
C PRO A 118 -15.79 -12.40 -18.33
N ALA A 119 -16.17 -13.59 -18.80
CA ALA A 119 -15.30 -14.76 -18.74
C ALA A 119 -13.99 -14.50 -19.49
N GLY A 120 -12.90 -15.10 -19.03
CA GLY A 120 -11.56 -14.96 -19.58
C GLY A 120 -10.78 -13.74 -19.08
N MET A 121 -11.44 -12.78 -18.41
CA MET A 121 -10.78 -11.63 -17.80
C MET A 121 -9.94 -12.05 -16.59
N THR A 122 -8.72 -11.52 -16.50
CA THR A 122 -7.86 -11.66 -15.32
C THR A 122 -8.17 -10.56 -14.32
N VAL A 123 -8.42 -10.97 -13.08
CA VAL A 123 -8.67 -10.09 -11.92
C VAL A 123 -7.68 -10.41 -10.80
N TYR A 124 -7.52 -9.49 -9.87
CA TYR A 124 -6.65 -9.68 -8.70
C TYR A 124 -7.47 -9.56 -7.43
N GLN A 125 -7.57 -10.65 -6.68
CA GLN A 125 -8.46 -10.75 -5.53
C GLN A 125 -7.68 -10.86 -4.23
N GLY A 126 -8.16 -10.20 -3.18
CA GLY A 126 -7.56 -10.28 -1.85
C GLY A 126 -8.35 -9.49 -0.83
N ILE A 127 -7.77 -9.30 0.34
CA ILE A 127 -8.35 -8.51 1.42
C ILE A 127 -7.82 -7.08 1.33
N VAL A 128 -8.66 -6.08 1.59
CA VAL A 128 -8.28 -4.66 1.59
C VAL A 128 -7.30 -4.39 2.74
N ALA A 129 -6.16 -3.75 2.43
CA ALA A 129 -5.24 -3.24 3.45
C ALA A 129 -5.81 -2.02 4.20
N PRO A 130 -5.44 -1.80 5.46
CA PRO A 130 -5.82 -0.59 6.18
C PRO A 130 -5.22 0.68 5.54
N GLN A 131 -5.91 1.81 5.70
CA GLN A 131 -5.36 3.14 5.45
C GLN A 131 -5.06 3.86 6.76
N THR A 132 -4.26 4.92 6.68
CA THR A 132 -4.00 5.78 7.85
C THR A 132 -5.09 6.86 7.95
N PRO A 133 -5.71 7.07 9.12
CA PRO A 133 -5.53 6.33 10.37
C PRO A 133 -6.35 5.03 10.43
N THR A 134 -5.74 3.94 10.90
CA THR A 134 -6.33 2.59 10.84
C THR A 134 -7.62 2.43 11.65
N GLN A 135 -7.82 3.21 12.72
CA GLN A 135 -9.08 3.18 13.47
C GLN A 135 -10.28 3.64 12.63
N CYS A 136 -10.04 4.47 11.60
CA CYS A 136 -11.08 4.98 10.71
C CYS A 136 -11.21 4.14 9.44
N TYR A 137 -10.09 3.63 8.94
CA TYR A 137 -9.99 2.88 7.70
C TYR A 137 -9.31 1.52 7.92
N PRO A 138 -9.92 0.62 8.71
CA PRO A 138 -9.30 -0.65 9.07
C PRO A 138 -9.15 -1.61 7.88
N GLY A 139 -9.91 -1.41 6.80
CA GLY A 139 -9.95 -2.37 5.69
C GLY A 139 -10.61 -3.68 6.12
N GLY A 140 -10.12 -4.80 5.58
CA GLY A 140 -10.59 -6.13 5.94
C GLY A 140 -11.72 -6.69 5.06
N GLY A 141 -12.35 -5.86 4.22
CA GLY A 141 -13.29 -6.32 3.20
C GLY A 141 -12.61 -7.00 2.01
N GLN A 142 -13.41 -7.60 1.13
CA GLN A 142 -12.91 -8.16 -0.13
C GLN A 142 -12.58 -7.05 -1.14
N GLN A 143 -11.44 -7.17 -1.83
CA GLN A 143 -11.04 -6.31 -2.94
C GLN A 143 -10.82 -7.15 -4.20
N THR A 144 -11.33 -6.64 -5.31
CA THR A 144 -11.02 -7.12 -6.66
C THR A 144 -10.48 -5.96 -7.48
N PHE A 145 -9.26 -6.08 -7.99
CA PHE A 145 -8.64 -5.12 -8.89
C PHE A 145 -8.68 -5.61 -10.33
N ILE A 146 -9.05 -4.73 -11.25
CA ILE A 146 -8.97 -4.94 -12.70
C ILE A 146 -7.99 -3.97 -13.34
N LYS A 147 -7.23 -4.42 -14.33
CA LYS A 147 -6.23 -3.58 -15.00
C LYS A 147 -6.85 -2.58 -15.98
N ASP A 148 -7.81 -3.04 -16.77
CA ASP A 148 -8.44 -2.26 -17.84
C ASP A 148 -9.95 -2.10 -17.58
N THR A 149 -10.39 -0.85 -17.40
CA THR A 149 -11.82 -0.51 -17.24
C THR A 149 -12.51 -0.24 -18.57
N ARG A 150 -11.77 -0.19 -19.67
CA ARG A 150 -12.27 0.16 -21.02
C ARG A 150 -12.55 -1.07 -21.88
N ASP A 151 -12.35 -2.28 -21.35
CA ASP A 151 -12.78 -3.50 -22.04
C ASP A 151 -14.29 -3.40 -22.35
N PRO A 152 -14.68 -3.43 -23.64
CA PRO A 152 -16.06 -3.21 -24.06
C PRO A 152 -17.02 -4.30 -23.59
N ASN A 153 -16.51 -5.43 -23.11
CA ASN A 153 -17.31 -6.53 -22.58
C ASN A 153 -17.62 -6.37 -21.09
N ILE A 154 -17.01 -5.41 -20.39
CA ILE A 154 -17.41 -5.06 -19.02
C ILE A 154 -18.77 -4.37 -19.06
N LYS A 155 -19.73 -4.93 -18.34
CA LYS A 155 -21.06 -4.33 -18.20
C LYS A 155 -21.15 -3.57 -16.90
N TRP A 156 -21.16 -2.24 -17.02
CA TRP A 156 -21.41 -1.33 -15.91
C TRP A 156 -22.90 -1.03 -15.84
N SER A 157 -23.58 -1.64 -14.88
CA SER A 157 -25.03 -1.46 -14.70
C SER A 157 -25.35 -0.11 -14.05
N GLU A 158 -26.61 0.29 -14.11
CA GLU A 158 -27.06 1.52 -13.45
C GLU A 158 -26.85 1.43 -11.93
N GLY A 159 -26.42 2.55 -11.35
CA GLY A 159 -26.17 2.63 -9.91
C GLY A 159 -27.43 2.91 -9.11
N GLN A 160 -27.37 2.63 -7.82
CA GLN A 160 -28.41 2.97 -6.86
C GLN A 160 -27.80 3.62 -5.62
N ASN A 161 -28.59 4.47 -4.97
CA ASN A 161 -28.23 5.05 -3.68
C ASN A 161 -28.14 3.96 -2.61
N ILE A 162 -27.22 4.12 -1.65
CA ILE A 162 -27.19 3.30 -0.44
C ILE A 162 -27.64 4.12 0.77
N VAL A 163 -27.77 3.47 1.94
CA VAL A 163 -28.14 4.18 3.17
C VAL A 163 -26.96 5.02 3.65
N ILE A 164 -27.14 6.34 3.67
CA ILE A 164 -26.11 7.27 4.13
C ILE A 164 -26.25 7.46 5.65
N LYS A 165 -25.14 7.27 6.36
CA LYS A 165 -24.96 7.60 7.76
C LYS A 165 -23.79 8.58 7.88
N ASP A 166 -23.83 9.42 8.91
CA ASP A 166 -22.72 10.32 9.21
C ASP A 166 -21.47 9.51 9.54
N PHE A 167 -20.40 9.79 8.80
CA PHE A 167 -19.08 9.25 9.06
C PHE A 167 -18.23 10.35 9.67
N SER A 168 -17.62 10.06 10.81
CA SER A 168 -16.59 10.90 11.42
C SER A 168 -15.43 10.01 11.83
N CYS A 169 -14.23 10.47 11.50
CA CYS A 169 -12.98 9.88 11.95
C CYS A 169 -12.47 10.71 13.13
N PRO A 170 -12.48 10.17 14.37
CA PRO A 170 -12.04 10.90 15.56
C PRO A 170 -10.53 11.15 15.58
#